data_AF-A0A2T5VEG8-F1
#
_entry.id   AF-A0A2T5VEG8-F1
#
_cell.length_a   1.000
_cell.length_b   1.000
_cell.length_c   1.000
_cell.angle_alpha   90.00
_cell.angle_beta   90.00
_cell.angle_gamma   90.00
#
_symmetry.space_group_name_H-M   'P 1'
#
loop_
_entity.id
_entity.type
_entity.pdbx_description
1 polymer ?
#
loop_
_entity_poly.entity_id
_entity_poly.type
_entity_poly.pdbx_seq_one_letter_code
_entity_poly.pdbx_strand_id
1 'polypeptide(L)'
;MRFRGGVGFLRVAAVLLGSLAFSGAAGAASCGNDGSGFDAWLAAYKSDAAARRVASRGVIESALSGVRYDPRVVRLDRSQKSFKLSFNQFYRRRVSNAMISRGRSYIGNNRRLFDRIERDFGVPPEIIVSI
;
A
#
# COMPACT_ATOMS: atom_id res chain seq x y z
N MET A 1 64.29 26.54 -18.91
CA MET A 1 63.22 25.99 -19.78
C MET A 1 62.55 24.84 -19.02
N ARG A 2 61.47 25.11 -18.26
CA ARG A 2 60.05 24.79 -18.57
C ARG A 2 59.77 23.30 -18.87
N PHE A 3 59.43 22.53 -17.84
CA PHE A 3 58.65 21.29 -18.00
C PHE A 3 57.14 21.62 -17.88
N ARG A 4 56.41 21.38 -18.98
CA ARG A 4 54.93 21.41 -19.13
C ARG A 4 54.34 20.30 -18.23
N GLY A 5 53.25 20.45 -17.47
CA GLY A 5 52.06 21.28 -17.66
C GLY A 5 50.87 20.39 -18.04
N GLY A 6 50.13 19.91 -17.02
CA GLY A 6 48.74 19.42 -17.00
C GLY A 6 48.12 18.74 -18.23
N VAL A 7 47.98 17.41 -18.19
CA VAL A 7 47.05 16.68 -19.09
C VAL A 7 46.14 15.69 -18.34
N GLY A 8 46.45 15.31 -17.09
CA GLY A 8 45.66 14.34 -16.33
C GLY A 8 44.35 14.87 -15.73
N PHE A 9 44.30 16.16 -15.36
CA PHE A 9 43.14 16.74 -14.67
C PHE A 9 41.96 17.10 -15.59
N LEU A 10 42.18 17.28 -16.90
CA LEU A 10 41.10 17.68 -17.82
C LEU A 10 40.15 16.52 -18.20
N ARG A 11 40.61 15.26 -18.17
CA ARG A 11 39.76 14.12 -18.61
C ARG A 11 38.77 13.65 -17.53
N VAL A 12 39.08 13.83 -16.25
CA VAL A 12 38.20 13.42 -15.15
C VAL A 12 37.04 14.41 -14.97
N ALA A 13 37.26 15.70 -15.21
CA ALA A 13 36.22 16.72 -15.14
C ALA A 13 35.13 16.54 -16.21
N ALA A 14 35.49 16.08 -17.42
CA ALA A 14 34.53 15.87 -18.51
C ALA A 14 33.56 14.70 -18.25
N VAL A 15 33.99 13.67 -17.52
CA VAL A 15 33.13 12.52 -17.18
C VAL A 15 32.13 12.88 -16.08
N LEU A 16 32.52 13.71 -15.11
CA LEU A 16 31.65 14.16 -14.02
C LEU A 16 30.58 15.18 -14.47
N LEU A 17 30.88 16.00 -15.49
CA LEU A 17 29.92 16.92 -16.12
C LEU A 17 28.91 16.21 -17.03
N GLY A 18 29.26 15.05 -17.60
CA GLY A 18 28.36 14.23 -18.42
C GLY A 18 27.27 13.52 -17.60
N SER A 19 27.57 13.14 -16.36
CA SER A 19 26.62 12.45 -15.47
C SER A 19 25.46 13.32 -14.96
N LEU A 20 25.59 14.65 -15.00
CA LEU A 20 24.50 15.57 -14.62
C LEU A 20 23.48 15.80 -15.75
N ALA A 21 23.86 15.53 -17.01
CA ALA A 21 22.99 15.72 -18.17
C ALA A 21 22.00 14.54 -18.40
N PHE A 22 22.15 13.44 -17.67
CA PHE A 22 21.31 12.24 -17.78
C PHE A 22 20.30 12.08 -16.64
N SER A 23 19.98 13.16 -15.92
CA SER A 23 18.77 13.19 -15.09
C SER A 23 17.55 13.23 -16.00
N GLY A 24 17.13 12.06 -16.49
CA GLY A 24 15.88 11.91 -17.22
C GLY A 24 14.73 12.48 -16.39
N ALA A 25 13.90 13.32 -16.99
CA ALA A 25 12.70 13.82 -16.34
C ALA A 25 11.86 12.62 -15.89
N ALA A 26 11.72 12.43 -14.58
CA ALA A 26 10.78 11.46 -14.04
C ALA A 26 9.37 11.97 -14.36
N GLY A 27 8.78 11.45 -15.43
CA GLY A 27 7.37 11.68 -15.74
C GLY A 27 6.54 11.03 -14.65
N ALA A 28 5.87 11.82 -13.83
CA ALA A 28 4.85 11.29 -12.92
C ALA A 28 3.80 10.56 -13.76
N ALA A 29 3.48 9.33 -13.39
CA ALA A 29 2.39 8.61 -14.04
C ALA A 29 1.10 9.43 -13.89
N SER A 30 0.42 9.66 -15.01
CA SER A 30 -0.91 10.28 -14.98
C SER A 30 -1.90 9.32 -14.32
N CYS A 31 -2.63 9.80 -13.31
CA CYS A 31 -3.70 9.03 -12.71
C CYS A 31 -4.89 8.95 -13.67
N GLY A 32 -5.32 7.74 -14.02
CA GLY A 32 -6.56 7.52 -14.76
C GLY A 32 -7.79 7.90 -13.91
N ASN A 33 -8.85 8.36 -14.58
CA ASN A 33 -10.14 8.66 -13.95
C ASN A 33 -11.24 7.64 -14.24
N ASP A 34 -10.94 6.64 -15.08
CA ASP A 34 -11.85 5.58 -15.51
C ASP A 34 -11.09 4.24 -15.64
N GLY A 35 -11.74 3.25 -16.23
CA GLY A 35 -11.19 1.90 -16.42
C GLY A 35 -10.33 1.71 -17.67
N SER A 36 -10.10 2.73 -18.49
CA SER A 36 -9.41 2.58 -19.79
C SER A 36 -8.00 2.00 -19.66
N GLY A 37 -7.29 2.29 -18.57
CA GLY A 37 -5.95 1.76 -18.29
C GLY A 37 -5.93 0.41 -17.55
N PHE A 38 -7.08 -0.14 -17.16
CA PHE A 38 -7.15 -1.26 -16.23
C PHE A 38 -6.54 -2.55 -16.80
N ASP A 39 -6.88 -2.91 -18.04
CA ASP A 39 -6.43 -4.17 -18.64
C ASP A 39 -4.91 -4.16 -18.89
N ALA A 40 -4.38 -3.01 -19.34
CA ALA A 40 -2.95 -2.82 -19.52
C ALA A 40 -2.21 -2.90 -18.17
N TRP A 41 -2.76 -2.25 -17.13
CA TRP A 41 -2.23 -2.36 -15.77
C TRP A 41 -2.27 -3.81 -15.26
N LEU A 42 -3.37 -4.54 -15.47
CA LEU A 42 -3.52 -5.91 -14.98
C LEU A 42 -2.50 -6.84 -15.65
N ALA A 43 -2.28 -6.70 -16.95
CA ALA A 43 -1.25 -7.46 -17.66
C ALA A 43 0.17 -7.15 -17.14
N ALA A 44 0.49 -5.87 -16.94
CA ALA A 44 1.77 -5.45 -16.37
C ALA A 44 1.95 -5.98 -14.93
N TYR A 45 0.90 -5.91 -14.11
CA TYR A 45 0.91 -6.40 -12.74
C TYR A 45 1.10 -7.93 -12.66
N LYS A 46 0.46 -8.71 -13.53
CA LYS A 46 0.69 -10.16 -13.63
C LYS A 46 2.16 -10.48 -13.91
N SER A 47 2.79 -9.72 -14.81
CA SER A 47 4.22 -9.86 -15.13
C SER A 47 5.11 -9.48 -13.94
N ASP A 48 4.82 -8.37 -13.27
CA ASP A 48 5.54 -7.93 -12.07
C ASP A 48 5.43 -8.95 -10.92
N ALA A 49 4.23 -9.44 -10.64
CA ALA A 49 3.98 -10.45 -9.61
C ALA A 49 4.75 -11.76 -9.89
N ALA A 50 4.83 -12.17 -11.15
CA ALA A 50 5.62 -13.33 -11.56
C ALA A 50 7.13 -13.08 -11.40
N ALA A 51 7.62 -11.91 -11.81
CA ALA A 51 9.02 -11.51 -11.66
C ALA A 51 9.45 -11.45 -10.18
N ARG A 52 8.55 -11.00 -9.32
CA ARG A 52 8.70 -10.96 -7.86
C ARG A 52 8.49 -12.30 -7.16
N ARG A 53 8.10 -13.35 -7.90
CA ARG A 53 7.83 -14.70 -7.38
C ARG A 53 6.79 -14.71 -6.26
N VAL A 54 5.76 -13.86 -6.38
CA VAL A 54 4.65 -13.79 -5.40
C VAL A 54 3.89 -15.12 -5.34
N ALA A 55 3.73 -15.79 -6.48
CA ALA A 55 3.17 -17.13 -6.60
C ALA A 55 3.62 -17.77 -7.92
N SER A 56 3.22 -19.03 -8.17
CA SER A 56 3.41 -19.64 -9.48
C SER A 56 2.57 -18.91 -10.54
N ARG A 57 3.04 -18.92 -11.80
CA ARG A 57 2.33 -18.23 -12.89
C ARG A 57 0.89 -18.71 -13.05
N GLY A 58 0.64 -20.01 -12.90
CA GLY A 58 -0.70 -20.58 -12.95
C GLY A 58 -1.64 -19.99 -11.88
N VAL A 59 -1.15 -19.82 -10.65
CA VAL A 59 -1.93 -19.22 -9.54
C VAL A 59 -2.23 -17.75 -9.82
N ILE A 60 -1.25 -16.98 -10.32
CA ILE A 60 -1.43 -15.56 -10.67
C ILE A 60 -2.51 -15.42 -11.74
N GLU A 61 -2.45 -16.22 -12.81
CA GLU A 61 -3.44 -16.17 -13.88
C GLU A 61 -4.83 -16.57 -13.40
N SER A 62 -4.95 -17.66 -12.62
CA SER A 62 -6.25 -18.11 -12.14
C SER A 62 -6.87 -17.15 -11.12
N ALA A 63 -6.08 -16.61 -10.19
CA ALA A 63 -6.55 -15.71 -9.15
C ALA A 63 -7.02 -14.35 -9.70
N LEU A 64 -6.40 -13.92 -10.80
CA LEU A 64 -6.73 -12.65 -11.46
C LEU A 64 -7.61 -12.85 -12.70
N SER A 65 -8.12 -14.06 -12.93
CA SER A 65 -9.04 -14.35 -14.03
C SER A 65 -10.38 -13.65 -13.81
N GLY A 66 -10.90 -12.99 -14.84
CA GLY A 66 -12.20 -12.31 -14.80
C GLY A 66 -12.26 -11.06 -13.92
N VAL A 67 -11.13 -10.65 -13.32
CA VAL A 67 -11.03 -9.38 -12.61
C VAL A 67 -11.23 -8.24 -13.60
N ARG A 68 -12.07 -7.27 -13.23
CA ARG A 68 -12.41 -6.11 -14.05
C ARG A 68 -12.39 -4.83 -13.21
N TYR A 69 -12.25 -3.71 -13.90
CA TYR A 69 -12.42 -2.41 -13.26
C TYR A 69 -13.79 -2.29 -12.58
N ASP A 70 -13.81 -1.96 -11.29
CA ASP A 70 -15.04 -1.69 -10.55
C ASP A 70 -15.15 -0.19 -10.19
N PRO A 71 -16.02 0.58 -10.89
CA PRO A 71 -16.21 2.00 -10.60
C PRO A 71 -16.75 2.24 -9.18
N ARG A 72 -17.38 1.24 -8.54
CA ARG A 72 -17.86 1.34 -7.17
C ARG A 72 -16.70 1.41 -6.18
N VAL A 73 -15.65 0.61 -6.38
CA VAL A 73 -14.45 0.61 -5.53
C VAL A 73 -13.78 1.97 -5.61
N VAL A 74 -13.53 2.47 -6.82
CA VAL A 74 -12.91 3.79 -7.05
C VAL A 74 -13.76 4.92 -6.47
N ARG A 75 -15.09 4.84 -6.62
CA ARG A 75 -15.99 5.81 -6.00
C ARG A 75 -15.91 5.78 -4.47
N LEU A 76 -15.88 4.60 -3.85
CA LEU A 76 -15.78 4.47 -2.39
C LEU A 76 -14.44 5.01 -1.86
N ASP A 77 -13.35 4.72 -2.58
CA ASP A 77 -12.01 5.25 -2.28
C ASP A 77 -11.97 6.78 -2.32
N ARG A 78 -12.50 7.38 -3.38
CA ARG A 78 -12.58 8.85 -3.53
C ARG A 78 -13.58 9.51 -2.59
N SER A 79 -14.54 8.76 -2.06
CA SER A 79 -15.64 9.30 -1.26
C SER A 79 -15.58 8.94 0.22
N GLN A 80 -14.39 8.71 0.79
CA GLN A 80 -14.17 8.39 2.21
C GLN A 80 -14.90 9.36 3.16
N LYS A 81 -16.15 9.01 3.51
CA LYS A 81 -17.10 9.90 4.19
C LYS A 81 -16.70 10.19 5.64
N SER A 82 -15.95 9.28 6.26
CA SER A 82 -15.54 9.38 7.66
C SER A 82 -14.72 10.65 7.93
N PHE A 83 -13.91 11.10 6.97
CA PHE A 83 -13.10 12.32 7.11
C PHE A 83 -13.92 13.62 7.09
N LYS A 84 -15.20 13.54 6.75
CA LYS A 84 -16.12 14.69 6.74
C LYS A 84 -16.94 14.80 8.03
N LEU A 85 -16.76 13.87 8.97
CA LEU A 85 -17.50 13.84 10.22
C LEU A 85 -16.75 14.61 11.30
N SER A 86 -17.48 15.29 12.19
CA SER A 86 -16.90 15.72 13.46
C SER A 86 -16.55 14.50 14.31
N PHE A 87 -15.68 14.67 15.31
CA PHE A 87 -15.35 13.61 16.26
C PHE A 87 -16.61 12.95 16.85
N ASN A 88 -17.56 13.75 17.34
CA ASN A 88 -18.80 13.23 17.93
C ASN A 88 -19.65 12.44 16.92
N GLN A 89 -19.72 12.89 15.67
CA GLN A 89 -20.44 12.16 14.62
C GLN A 89 -19.75 10.85 14.25
N PHE A 90 -18.42 10.84 14.20
CA PHE A 90 -17.63 9.63 13.95
C PHE A 90 -17.76 8.64 15.11
N TYR A 91 -17.57 9.10 16.35
CA TYR A 91 -17.65 8.29 17.57
C TYR A 91 -19.01 7.59 17.68
N ARG A 92 -20.12 8.33 17.51
CA ARG A 92 -21.48 7.74 17.56
C ARG A 92 -21.72 6.66 16.51
N ARG A 93 -20.99 6.66 15.39
CA ARG A 93 -21.09 5.61 14.35
C ARG A 93 -20.21 4.41 14.65
N ARG A 94 -19.13 4.59 15.41
CA ARG A 94 -18.13 3.54 15.69
C ARG A 94 -18.32 2.86 17.03
N VAL A 95 -18.97 3.52 17.99
CA VAL A 95 -19.18 3.01 19.34
C VAL A 95 -20.66 3.10 19.66
N SER A 96 -21.30 1.93 19.79
CA SER A 96 -22.70 1.81 20.20
C SER A 96 -22.84 0.79 21.33
N ASN A 97 -23.88 0.91 22.14
CA ASN A 97 -24.16 -0.04 23.22
C ASN A 97 -24.29 -1.49 22.71
N ALA A 98 -24.84 -1.67 21.49
CA ALA A 98 -24.92 -2.98 20.85
C ALA A 98 -23.53 -3.56 20.55
N MET A 99 -22.59 -2.74 20.06
CA MET A 99 -21.21 -3.18 19.83
C MET A 99 -20.48 -3.50 21.13
N ILE A 100 -20.65 -2.67 22.17
CA ILE A 100 -20.05 -2.90 23.49
C ILE A 100 -20.57 -4.21 24.10
N SER A 101 -21.88 -4.43 24.06
CA SER A 101 -22.51 -5.66 24.56
C SER A 101 -21.99 -6.90 23.82
N ARG A 102 -21.91 -6.83 22.48
CA ARG A 102 -21.34 -7.90 21.66
C ARG A 102 -19.87 -8.16 21.99
N GLY A 103 -19.06 -7.11 22.17
CA GLY A 103 -17.66 -7.23 22.56
C GLY A 103 -17.49 -7.96 23.89
N ARG A 104 -18.25 -7.57 24.92
CA ARG A 104 -18.26 -8.26 26.23
C ARG A 104 -18.65 -9.73 26.10
N SER A 105 -19.65 -10.03 25.28
CA SER A 105 -20.06 -11.42 25.02
C SER A 105 -18.96 -12.23 24.34
N TYR A 106 -18.26 -11.67 23.35
CA TYR A 106 -17.14 -12.37 22.70
C TYR A 106 -15.99 -12.63 23.67
N ILE A 107 -15.63 -11.66 24.51
CA ILE A 107 -14.61 -11.85 25.54
C ILE A 107 -15.02 -12.96 26.50
N GLY A 108 -16.26 -12.92 27.01
CA GLY A 108 -16.78 -13.94 27.92
C GLY A 108 -16.77 -15.34 27.31
N ASN A 109 -17.26 -15.49 26.08
CA ASN A 109 -17.36 -16.78 25.38
C ASN A 109 -15.99 -17.36 25.01
N ASN A 110 -14.95 -16.53 24.90
CA ASN A 110 -13.60 -16.93 24.48
C ASN A 110 -12.53 -16.65 25.54
N ARG A 111 -12.91 -16.56 26.83
CA ARG A 111 -11.99 -16.16 27.92
C ARG A 111 -10.66 -16.90 27.88
N ARG A 112 -10.66 -18.24 27.76
CA ARG A 112 -9.40 -19.04 27.70
C ARG A 112 -8.47 -18.65 26.55
N LEU A 113 -9.03 -18.27 25.39
CA LEU A 113 -8.24 -17.81 24.26
C LEU A 113 -7.62 -16.44 24.57
N PHE A 114 -8.43 -15.52 25.08
CA PHE A 114 -7.95 -14.18 25.39
C PHE A 114 -6.96 -14.15 26.56
N ASP A 115 -7.15 -14.96 27.61
CA ASP A 115 -6.18 -15.12 28.70
C ASP A 115 -4.83 -15.64 28.18
N ARG A 116 -4.86 -16.55 27.18
CA ARG A 116 -3.65 -17.03 26.51
C ARG A 116 -2.98 -15.91 25.71
N ILE A 117 -3.74 -15.17 24.91
CA ILE A 117 -3.19 -14.09 24.08
C ILE A 117 -2.60 -12.99 24.97
N GLU A 118 -3.30 -12.61 26.05
CA GLU A 118 -2.81 -11.60 26.99
C GLU A 118 -1.53 -12.07 27.67
N ARG A 119 -1.44 -13.33 28.11
CA ARG A 119 -0.20 -13.88 28.67
C ARG A 119 0.95 -13.91 27.66
N ASP A 120 0.68 -14.34 26.43
CA ASP A 120 1.72 -14.61 25.44
C ASP A 120 2.20 -13.32 24.74
N PHE A 121 1.32 -12.32 24.61
CA PHE A 121 1.59 -11.09 23.84
C PHE A 121 1.41 -9.78 24.64
N GLY A 122 0.87 -9.83 25.86
CA GLY A 122 0.64 -8.64 26.69
C GLY A 122 -0.49 -7.73 26.18
N VAL A 123 -1.34 -8.22 25.27
CA VAL A 123 -2.44 -7.44 24.67
C VAL A 123 -3.77 -7.80 25.36
N PRO A 124 -4.44 -6.84 26.02
CA PRO A 124 -5.71 -7.11 26.69
C PRO A 124 -6.82 -7.53 25.73
N PRO A 125 -7.80 -8.34 26.19
CA PRO A 125 -8.90 -8.84 25.37
C PRO A 125 -9.71 -7.73 24.69
N GLU A 126 -10.02 -6.66 25.43
CA GLU A 126 -10.76 -5.49 24.96
C GLU A 126 -10.07 -4.75 23.81
N ILE A 127 -8.72 -4.73 23.76
CA ILE A 127 -7.99 -4.11 22.65
C ILE A 127 -8.20 -4.94 21.39
N ILE A 128 -8.03 -6.26 21.48
CA ILE A 128 -8.16 -7.18 20.34
C ILE A 128 -9.58 -7.14 19.78
N VAL A 129 -10.59 -7.15 20.66
CA VAL A 129 -12.01 -7.17 20.26
C VAL A 129 -12.49 -5.82 19.71
N SER A 130 -11.74 -4.74 19.93
CA SER A 130 -12.08 -3.39 19.43
C SER A 130 -11.62 -3.12 17.99
N ILE A 131 -10.80 -4.00 17.41
CA ILE A 131 -10.29 -3.93 16.03
C ILE A 131 -11.37 -4.43 15.06
#